data_AF-A0A2S2Q7V6-F1
#
_entry.id   AF-A0A2S2Q7V6-F1
#
_cell.length_a   1.000
_cell.length_b   1.000
_cell.length_c   1.000
_cell.angle_alpha   90.00
_cell.angle_beta   90.00
_cell.angle_gamma   90.00
#
_symmetry.space_group_name_H-M   'P 1'
#
loop_
_entity.id
_entity.type
_entity.pdbx_description
1 polymer ?
#
loop_
_entity_poly.entity_id
_entity_poly.type
_entity_poly.pdbx_seq_one_letter_code
_entity_poly.pdbx_strand_id
1 'polypeptide(L)'
;MKQKEQEDFQKLQAAYGMDNKGNYNQQTMTNLQEAVSSGQLSVYDYYEKIYEIKMAESKGLDTGESATRDLIEYIRHFSATSPNVIEVHLASPTDHYRSTYGDKGWGCGYRNMQMLMSSMLLQMDYNEHISRVWEVEKGPLPRAWMPSISRLQQHLEKSWSMGIDEPGREQLGGSVYNTKKWIGATEVVAMLTALKIKTLILDFHKPTGSKNTHPEMFHWLYEHFSNRKK
;
A
#
# COMPACT_ATOMS: atom_id res chain seq x y z
N MET A 1 -23.67 -25.72 -17.58
CA MET A 1 -23.07 -24.43 -17.98
C MET A 1 -23.28 -23.37 -16.90
N LYS A 2 -24.53 -23.01 -16.55
CA LYS A 2 -24.85 -22.02 -15.50
C LYS A 2 -24.23 -22.29 -14.12
N GLN A 3 -24.25 -23.55 -13.66
CA GLN A 3 -23.66 -23.90 -12.36
C GLN A 3 -22.14 -23.68 -12.33
N LYS A 4 -21.44 -24.12 -13.37
CA LYS A 4 -19.98 -23.92 -13.49
C LYS A 4 -19.63 -22.43 -13.56
N GLU A 5 -20.37 -21.65 -14.33
CA GLU A 5 -20.21 -20.19 -14.40
C GLU A 5 -20.37 -19.55 -13.01
N GLN A 6 -21.39 -19.94 -12.25
CA GLN A 6 -21.65 -19.41 -10.91
C GLN A 6 -20.52 -19.78 -9.93
N GLU A 7 -20.02 -21.02 -9.98
CA GLU A 7 -18.89 -21.47 -9.17
C GLU A 7 -17.60 -20.71 -9.53
N ASP A 8 -17.32 -20.54 -10.82
CA ASP A 8 -16.14 -19.82 -11.31
C ASP A 8 -16.22 -18.33 -10.94
N PHE A 9 -17.41 -17.71 -11.05
CA PHE A 9 -17.64 -16.33 -10.63
C PHE A 9 -17.42 -16.15 -9.12
N GLN A 10 -17.93 -17.07 -8.28
CA GLN A 10 -17.71 -17.02 -6.83
C GLN A 10 -16.23 -17.15 -6.46
N LYS A 11 -15.49 -18.03 -7.15
CA LYS A 11 -14.04 -18.18 -6.96
C LYS A 11 -13.29 -16.90 -7.32
N LEU A 12 -13.66 -16.26 -8.44
CA LEU A 12 -13.07 -14.99 -8.85
C LEU A 12 -13.39 -13.88 -7.84
N GLN A 13 -14.65 -13.78 -7.38
CA GLN A 13 -15.01 -12.80 -6.36
C GLN A 13 -14.18 -12.98 -5.09
N ALA A 14 -13.99 -14.20 -4.62
CA ALA A 14 -13.15 -14.48 -3.45
C ALA A 14 -11.67 -14.14 -3.70
N ALA A 15 -11.13 -14.47 -4.88
CA ALA A 15 -9.73 -14.22 -5.22
C ALA A 15 -9.38 -12.72 -5.23
N TYR A 16 -10.31 -11.87 -5.68
CA TYR A 16 -10.14 -10.41 -5.73
C TYR A 16 -10.71 -9.68 -4.50
N GLY A 17 -11.18 -10.41 -3.47
CA GLY A 17 -11.82 -9.84 -2.27
C GLY A 17 -13.17 -9.14 -2.52
N MET A 18 -13.78 -9.40 -3.67
CA MET A 18 -15.07 -8.87 -4.13
C MET A 18 -16.28 -9.65 -3.60
N ASP A 19 -16.06 -10.72 -2.82
CA ASP A 19 -17.12 -11.49 -2.16
C ASP A 19 -17.67 -10.81 -0.90
N ASN A 20 -17.08 -9.67 -0.50
CA ASN A 20 -17.39 -8.91 0.71
C ASN A 20 -17.32 -9.77 2.00
N LYS A 21 -16.48 -10.82 2.00
CA LYS A 21 -16.27 -11.67 3.17
C LYS A 21 -14.95 -11.34 3.83
N GLY A 22 -14.99 -10.98 5.10
CA GLY A 22 -13.77 -10.68 5.84
C GLY A 22 -13.29 -9.24 5.64
N ASN A 23 -12.44 -8.81 6.57
CA ASN A 23 -11.75 -7.53 6.54
C ASN A 23 -10.41 -7.67 7.25
N TYR A 24 -9.64 -6.59 7.29
CA TYR A 24 -8.33 -6.54 7.95
C TYR A 24 -8.38 -7.06 9.39
N ASN A 25 -9.35 -6.60 10.19
CA ASN A 25 -9.46 -6.94 11.61
C ASN A 25 -9.87 -8.40 11.83
N GLN A 26 -10.86 -8.89 11.08
CA GLN A 26 -11.30 -10.29 11.15
C GLN A 26 -10.18 -11.24 10.71
N GLN A 27 -9.50 -10.94 9.60
CA GLN A 27 -8.39 -11.75 9.11
C GLN A 27 -7.21 -11.73 10.09
N THR A 28 -6.91 -10.57 10.71
CA THR A 28 -5.90 -10.46 11.76
C THR A 28 -6.20 -11.43 12.91
N MET A 29 -7.42 -11.40 13.43
CA MET A 29 -7.82 -12.26 14.55
C MET A 29 -7.70 -13.74 14.21
N THR A 30 -8.24 -14.16 13.05
CA THR A 30 -8.16 -15.55 12.59
C THR A 30 -6.72 -16.01 12.45
N ASN A 31 -5.88 -15.24 11.75
CA ASN A 31 -4.50 -15.66 11.48
C ASN A 31 -3.63 -15.64 12.74
N LEU A 32 -3.89 -14.74 13.70
CA LEU A 32 -3.19 -14.75 14.99
C LEU A 32 -3.60 -15.95 15.85
N GLN A 33 -4.89 -16.34 15.84
CA GLN A 33 -5.36 -17.55 16.54
C GLN A 33 -4.76 -18.82 15.95
N GLU A 34 -4.63 -18.89 14.62
CA GLU A 34 -3.93 -19.96 13.93
C GLU A 34 -2.45 -20.01 14.32
N ALA A 35 -1.76 -18.87 14.38
CA ALA A 35 -0.35 -18.80 14.79
C ALA A 35 -0.12 -19.28 16.23
N VAL A 36 -1.05 -18.98 17.15
CA VAL A 36 -1.02 -19.52 18.53
C VAL A 36 -1.22 -21.02 18.51
N SER A 37 -2.21 -21.50 17.76
CA SER A 37 -2.57 -22.91 17.66
C SER A 37 -1.45 -23.75 17.02
N SER A 38 -0.67 -23.17 16.11
CA SER A 38 0.51 -23.79 15.48
C SER A 38 1.79 -23.64 16.31
N GLY A 39 1.75 -22.98 17.47
CA GLY A 39 2.91 -22.74 18.33
C GLY A 39 3.92 -21.71 17.79
N GLN A 40 3.53 -20.89 16.80
CA GLN A 40 4.38 -19.83 16.23
C GLN A 40 4.30 -18.52 17.04
N LEU A 41 3.27 -18.36 17.87
CA LEU A 41 3.01 -17.18 18.68
C LEU A 41 2.57 -17.60 20.08
N SER A 42 3.05 -16.92 21.13
CA SER A 42 2.55 -17.20 22.48
C SER A 42 1.16 -16.60 22.70
N VAL A 43 0.44 -17.11 23.70
CA VAL A 43 -0.85 -16.53 24.13
C VAL A 43 -0.68 -15.10 24.63
N TYR A 44 0.45 -14.79 25.27
CA TYR A 44 0.75 -13.44 25.73
C TYR A 44 0.91 -12.48 24.53
N ASP A 45 1.78 -12.84 23.58
CA ASP A 45 2.03 -12.02 22.38
C ASP A 45 0.76 -11.84 21.54
N TYR A 46 -0.14 -12.84 21.53
CA TYR A 46 -1.45 -12.72 20.90
C TYR A 46 -2.26 -11.56 21.49
N TYR A 47 -2.40 -11.49 22.82
CA TYR A 47 -3.18 -10.44 23.47
C TYR A 47 -2.52 -9.06 23.33
N GLU A 48 -1.19 -9.01 23.43
CA GLU A 48 -0.42 -7.77 23.22
C GLU A 48 -0.65 -7.23 21.80
N LYS A 49 -0.47 -8.06 20.76
CA LYS A 49 -0.71 -7.66 19.37
C LYS A 49 -2.14 -7.21 19.11
N ILE A 50 -3.13 -7.93 19.64
CA ILE A 50 -4.54 -7.54 19.49
C ILE A 50 -4.79 -6.17 20.14
N TYR A 51 -4.19 -5.90 21.30
CA TYR A 51 -4.31 -4.61 21.96
C TYR A 51 -3.69 -3.49 21.13
N GLU A 52 -2.44 -3.65 20.68
CA GLU A 52 -1.73 -2.67 19.84
C GLU A 52 -2.50 -2.34 18.55
N ILE A 53 -2.97 -3.37 17.84
CA ILE A 53 -3.73 -3.22 16.59
C ILE A 53 -5.03 -2.48 16.86
N LYS A 54 -5.78 -2.85 17.91
CA LYS A 54 -7.03 -2.15 18.25
C LYS A 54 -6.79 -0.68 18.60
N MET A 55 -5.73 -0.39 19.36
CA MET A 55 -5.38 0.98 19.72
C MET A 55 -4.99 1.80 18.49
N ALA A 56 -4.20 1.23 17.58
CA ALA A 56 -3.79 1.90 16.35
C ALA A 56 -4.98 2.12 15.40
N GLU A 57 -5.81 1.10 15.17
CA GLU A 57 -7.03 1.17 14.35
C GLU A 57 -8.03 2.19 14.92
N SER A 58 -8.17 2.31 16.24
CA SER A 58 -9.05 3.32 16.86
C SER A 58 -8.66 4.75 16.52
N LYS A 59 -7.37 4.97 16.19
CA LYS A 59 -6.81 6.25 15.74
C LYS A 59 -6.67 6.32 14.21
N GLY A 60 -7.01 5.25 13.49
CA GLY A 60 -6.79 5.13 12.05
C GLY A 60 -5.32 5.05 11.64
N LEU A 61 -4.44 4.63 12.55
CA LEU A 61 -3.00 4.59 12.35
C LEU A 61 -2.51 3.16 12.10
N ASP A 62 -1.48 3.02 11.27
CA ASP A 62 -0.72 1.79 11.15
C ASP A 62 0.14 1.60 12.41
N THR A 63 0.31 0.36 12.86
CA THR A 63 1.15 0.06 14.04
C THR A 63 2.63 0.31 13.78
N GLY A 64 3.05 0.36 12.51
CA GLY A 64 4.45 0.50 12.11
C GLY A 64 5.28 -0.76 12.32
N GLU A 65 4.72 -1.86 12.85
CA GLU A 65 5.44 -3.11 13.14
C GLU A 65 6.00 -3.77 11.87
N SER A 66 5.39 -3.46 10.73
CA SER A 66 5.76 -4.01 9.42
C SER A 66 6.77 -3.14 8.68
N ALA A 67 7.12 -1.97 9.24
CA ALA A 67 7.98 -1.01 8.60
C ALA A 67 9.47 -1.40 8.75
N THR A 68 10.22 -1.31 7.66
CA THR A 68 11.68 -1.38 7.63
C THR A 68 12.21 -0.05 7.11
N ARG A 69 13.04 0.62 7.92
CA ARG A 69 13.51 1.99 7.67
C ARG A 69 14.91 2.00 7.06
N ASP A 70 15.28 3.16 6.50
CA ASP A 70 16.64 3.49 6.05
C ASP A 70 17.17 2.59 4.92
N LEU A 71 16.29 1.84 4.24
CA LEU A 71 16.67 0.88 3.21
C LEU A 71 17.39 1.57 2.03
N ILE A 72 16.96 2.78 1.67
CA ILE A 72 17.57 3.56 0.58
C ILE A 72 19.02 3.91 0.89
N GLU A 73 19.32 4.29 2.13
CA GLU A 73 20.66 4.61 2.62
C GLU A 73 21.55 3.37 2.61
N TYR A 74 21.04 2.23 3.07
CA TYR A 74 21.76 0.95 2.99
C TYR A 74 22.06 0.53 1.55
N ILE A 75 21.06 0.63 0.65
CA ILE A 75 21.25 0.34 -0.78
C ILE A 75 22.32 1.27 -1.36
N ARG A 76 22.27 2.57 -1.05
CA ARG A 76 23.28 3.54 -1.51
C ARG A 76 24.69 3.13 -1.12
N HIS A 77 24.87 2.77 0.15
CA HIS A 77 26.17 2.40 0.67
C HIS A 77 26.69 1.12 0.02
N PHE A 78 25.84 0.11 -0.08
CA PHE A 78 26.18 -1.18 -0.69
C PHE A 78 26.48 -1.06 -2.19
N SER A 79 25.69 -0.25 -2.92
CA SER A 79 25.91 0.03 -4.34
C SER A 79 27.24 0.73 -4.58
N ALA A 80 27.64 1.68 -3.73
CA ALA A 80 28.91 2.39 -3.85
C ALA A 80 30.13 1.48 -3.70
N THR A 81 30.02 0.38 -2.96
CA THR A 81 31.10 -0.60 -2.76
C THR A 81 31.03 -1.79 -3.72
N SER A 82 30.02 -1.84 -4.60
CA SER A 82 29.79 -3.00 -5.48
C SER A 82 30.51 -2.83 -6.82
N PRO A 83 31.44 -3.73 -7.20
CA PRO A 83 32.28 -3.56 -8.39
C PRO A 83 31.51 -3.62 -9.72
N ASN A 84 30.32 -4.20 -9.73
CA ASN A 84 29.48 -4.35 -10.93
C ASN A 84 28.39 -3.26 -11.06
N VAL A 85 28.39 -2.26 -10.18
CA VAL A 85 27.45 -1.14 -10.24
C VAL A 85 28.17 0.07 -10.82
N ILE A 86 27.79 0.45 -12.05
CA ILE A 86 28.39 1.60 -12.75
C ILE A 86 27.79 2.91 -12.23
N GLU A 87 26.46 2.94 -12.10
CA GLU A 87 25.70 4.09 -11.66
C GLU A 87 24.46 3.63 -10.88
N VAL A 88 24.06 4.40 -9.88
CA VAL A 88 22.85 4.13 -9.08
C VAL A 88 22.06 5.42 -8.87
N HIS A 89 20.80 5.40 -9.29
CA HIS A 89 19.83 6.46 -8.99
C HIS A 89 18.78 5.89 -8.04
N LEU A 90 18.63 6.53 -6.88
CA LEU A 90 17.72 6.07 -5.84
C LEU A 90 16.60 7.08 -5.62
N ALA A 91 15.46 6.57 -5.17
CA ALA A 91 14.38 7.40 -4.66
C ALA A 91 14.85 8.23 -3.44
N SER A 92 14.01 9.20 -3.07
CA SER A 92 14.11 9.84 -1.76
C SER A 92 13.97 8.79 -0.64
N PRO A 93 14.42 9.09 0.59
CA PRO A 93 14.27 8.16 1.73
C PRO A 93 12.84 7.62 1.81
N THR A 94 12.70 6.30 1.95
CA THR A 94 11.44 5.57 1.84
C THR A 94 11.47 4.38 2.79
N ASP A 95 10.45 4.24 3.62
CA ASP A 95 10.26 3.08 4.48
C ASP A 95 9.53 1.98 3.70
N HIS A 96 9.98 0.74 3.86
CA HIS A 96 9.30 -0.44 3.31
C HIS A 96 8.23 -0.94 4.27
N TYR A 97 7.02 -1.21 3.78
CA TYR A 97 5.92 -1.78 4.56
C TYR A 97 5.54 -3.15 4.00
N ARG A 98 5.75 -4.21 4.79
CA ARG A 98 5.31 -5.57 4.41
C ARG A 98 3.86 -5.83 4.84
N SER A 99 3.22 -6.83 4.24
CA SER A 99 1.96 -7.34 4.78
C SER A 99 2.11 -7.93 6.18
N THR A 100 1.06 -7.77 6.98
CA THR A 100 0.87 -8.34 8.32
C THR A 100 -0.15 -9.48 8.26
N TYR A 101 -0.53 -10.00 9.42
CA TYR A 101 -1.58 -11.01 9.54
C TYR A 101 -2.93 -10.54 8.99
N GLY A 102 -3.21 -9.23 8.97
CA GLY A 102 -4.50 -8.68 8.54
C GLY A 102 -4.65 -8.53 7.03
N ASP A 103 -3.55 -8.37 6.29
CA ASP A 103 -3.59 -8.00 4.87
C ASP A 103 -2.82 -8.95 3.94
N LYS A 104 -2.20 -10.00 4.48
CA LYS A 104 -1.53 -11.02 3.68
C LYS A 104 -2.49 -11.58 2.62
N GLY A 105 -2.06 -11.50 1.35
CA GLY A 105 -2.79 -12.00 0.19
C GLY A 105 -3.64 -10.97 -0.56
N TRP A 106 -3.77 -9.73 -0.05
CA TRP A 106 -4.59 -8.71 -0.72
C TRP A 106 -4.14 -7.24 -0.49
N GLY A 107 -3.37 -6.98 0.56
CA GLY A 107 -3.01 -5.63 1.00
C GLY A 107 -1.96 -4.89 0.18
N CYS A 108 -1.38 -5.51 -0.86
CA CYS A 108 -0.17 -5.00 -1.51
C CYS A 108 -0.32 -3.57 -2.07
N GLY A 109 -1.46 -3.24 -2.66
CA GLY A 109 -1.73 -1.89 -3.16
C GLY A 109 -1.73 -0.84 -2.04
N TYR A 110 -2.32 -1.16 -0.89
CA TYR A 110 -2.33 -0.27 0.29
C TYR A 110 -0.93 -0.14 0.91
N ARG A 111 -0.17 -1.25 1.00
CA ARG A 111 1.22 -1.22 1.49
C ARG A 111 2.13 -0.39 0.58
N ASN A 112 1.96 -0.50 -0.75
CA ASN A 112 2.67 0.34 -1.71
C ASN A 112 2.30 1.82 -1.55
N MET A 113 1.03 2.14 -1.26
CA MET A 113 0.63 3.51 -0.92
C MET A 113 1.31 4.00 0.36
N GLN A 114 1.39 3.19 1.41
CA GLN A 114 2.14 3.54 2.64
C GLN A 114 3.62 3.79 2.35
N MET A 115 4.26 3.00 1.48
CA MET A 115 5.65 3.24 1.07
C MET A 115 5.81 4.58 0.35
N LEU A 116 4.97 4.87 -0.65
CA LEU A 116 4.98 6.19 -1.33
C LEU A 116 4.76 7.34 -0.34
N MET A 117 3.79 7.18 0.55
CA MET A 117 3.52 8.14 1.61
C MET A 117 4.71 8.35 2.52
N SER A 118 5.41 7.29 2.95
CA SER A 118 6.55 7.41 3.87
C SER A 118 7.62 8.38 3.35
N SER A 119 7.85 8.37 2.03
CA SER A 119 8.77 9.28 1.36
C SER A 119 8.24 10.71 1.33
N MET A 120 6.96 10.89 1.03
CA MET A 120 6.31 12.22 1.03
C MET A 120 6.27 12.82 2.43
N LEU A 121 5.97 12.04 3.46
CA LEU A 121 5.89 12.51 4.84
C LEU A 121 7.25 12.94 5.41
N LEU A 122 8.35 12.45 4.83
CA LEU A 122 9.70 12.92 5.13
C LEU A 122 10.03 14.28 4.50
N GLN A 123 9.24 14.75 3.54
CA GLN A 123 9.38 16.07 2.93
C GLN A 123 8.43 17.06 3.61
N MET A 124 8.95 18.18 4.11
CA MET A 124 8.19 19.12 4.95
C MET A 124 6.89 19.59 4.26
N ASP A 125 6.98 20.06 3.02
CA ASP A 125 5.82 20.61 2.28
C ASP A 125 4.70 19.58 2.07
N TYR A 126 5.07 18.35 1.72
CA TYR A 126 4.10 17.26 1.54
C TYR A 126 3.49 16.83 2.87
N ASN A 127 4.30 16.71 3.93
CA ASN A 127 3.83 16.37 5.26
C ASN A 127 2.79 17.39 5.75
N GLU A 128 3.12 18.68 5.70
CA GLU A 128 2.20 19.75 6.08
C GLU A 128 0.91 19.72 5.25
N HIS A 129 1.03 19.53 3.94
CA HIS A 129 -0.12 19.46 3.06
C HIS A 129 -1.03 18.29 3.37
N ILE A 130 -0.49 17.07 3.48
CA ILE A 130 -1.24 15.85 3.71
C ILE A 130 -1.89 15.90 5.10
N SER A 131 -1.16 16.29 6.16
CA SER A 131 -1.75 16.42 7.50
C SER A 131 -2.94 17.38 7.51
N ARG A 132 -2.87 18.48 6.75
CA ARG A 132 -3.98 19.43 6.65
C ARG A 132 -5.18 18.86 5.88
N VAL A 133 -4.96 18.22 4.74
CA VAL A 133 -6.06 17.73 3.88
C VAL A 133 -6.76 16.51 4.48
N TRP A 134 -6.00 15.62 5.14
CA TRP A 134 -6.55 14.44 5.79
C TRP A 134 -6.84 14.62 7.29
N GLU A 135 -6.70 15.86 7.79
CA GLU A 135 -7.01 16.25 9.17
C GLU A 135 -6.30 15.35 10.20
N VAL A 136 -5.05 15.00 9.91
CA VAL A 136 -4.26 14.10 10.76
C VAL A 136 -3.59 14.89 11.86
N GLU A 137 -3.78 14.47 13.10
CA GLU A 137 -3.05 14.99 14.24
C GLU A 137 -1.56 14.66 14.09
N LYS A 138 -0.72 15.69 14.00
CA LYS A 138 0.72 15.50 13.84
C LYS A 138 1.29 14.85 15.10
N GLY A 139 1.83 13.64 14.93
CA GLY A 139 2.71 13.05 15.92
C GLY A 139 4.04 13.81 16.02
N PRO A 140 4.85 13.52 17.06
CA PRO A 140 6.15 14.15 17.26
C PRO A 140 7.17 13.82 16.15
N LEU A 141 6.89 12.81 15.32
CA LEU A 141 7.77 12.36 14.24
C LEU A 141 7.01 12.29 12.90
N PRO A 142 7.66 12.64 11.77
CA PRO A 142 7.03 12.73 10.44
C PRO A 142 6.30 11.47 9.95
N ARG A 143 6.52 10.30 10.54
CA ARG A 143 5.92 9.02 10.13
C ARG A 143 5.09 8.33 11.22
N ALA A 144 4.98 8.95 12.41
CA ALA A 144 4.24 8.40 13.54
C ALA A 144 2.73 8.28 13.28
N TRP A 145 2.23 8.91 12.22
CA TRP A 145 0.83 8.98 11.89
C TRP A 145 0.47 8.29 10.56
N MET A 146 1.32 7.39 10.05
CA MET A 146 1.02 6.63 8.83
C MET A 146 -0.40 6.01 8.92
N PRO A 147 -1.30 6.26 7.96
CA PRO A 147 -2.66 5.71 8.01
C PRO A 147 -2.65 4.19 7.93
N SER A 148 -3.55 3.55 8.66
CA SER A 148 -3.81 2.11 8.54
C SER A 148 -4.45 1.77 7.20
N ILE A 149 -4.50 0.48 6.84
CA ILE A 149 -5.21 0.02 5.64
C ILE A 149 -6.68 0.41 5.69
N SER A 150 -7.35 0.22 6.83
CA SER A 150 -8.74 0.61 7.04
C SER A 150 -8.95 2.11 6.79
N ARG A 151 -8.00 2.95 7.24
CA ARG A 151 -8.02 4.40 7.01
C ARG A 151 -7.78 4.76 5.54
N LEU A 152 -6.86 4.08 4.86
CA LEU A 152 -6.64 4.26 3.42
C LEU A 152 -7.87 3.89 2.59
N GLN A 153 -8.58 2.82 2.95
CA GLN A 153 -9.87 2.48 2.32
C GLN A 153 -10.88 3.63 2.45
N GLN A 154 -10.98 4.26 3.63
CA GLN A 154 -11.84 5.42 3.83
C GLN A 154 -11.40 6.64 3.01
N HIS A 155 -10.09 6.90 2.90
CA HIS A 155 -9.58 7.98 2.06
C HIS A 155 -9.86 7.75 0.57
N LEU A 156 -9.83 6.50 0.11
CA LEU A 156 -10.23 6.14 -1.25
C LEU A 156 -11.75 6.33 -1.47
N GLU A 157 -12.60 5.89 -0.55
CA GLU A 157 -14.04 6.17 -0.67
C GLU A 157 -14.34 7.67 -0.62
N LYS A 158 -13.56 8.43 0.15
CA LYS A 158 -13.65 9.89 0.19
C LYS A 158 -13.24 10.51 -1.14
N SER A 159 -12.19 10.04 -1.82
CA SER A 159 -11.80 10.55 -3.14
C SER A 159 -12.90 10.28 -4.18
N TRP A 160 -13.54 9.11 -4.14
CA TRP A 160 -14.68 8.82 -4.99
C TRP A 160 -15.87 9.75 -4.72
N SER A 161 -16.15 10.07 -3.45
CA SER A 161 -17.20 11.04 -3.11
C SER A 161 -16.94 12.45 -3.64
N MET A 162 -15.70 12.76 -4.04
CA MET A 162 -15.31 14.02 -4.70
C MET A 162 -15.46 13.96 -6.22
N GLY A 163 -15.98 12.86 -6.78
CA GLY A 163 -16.14 12.63 -8.22
C GLY A 163 -14.86 12.17 -8.94
N ILE A 164 -13.86 11.71 -8.20
CA ILE A 164 -12.62 11.18 -8.77
C ILE A 164 -12.83 9.69 -9.07
N ASP A 165 -12.47 9.24 -10.27
CA ASP A 165 -12.43 7.82 -10.65
C ASP A 165 -13.74 7.03 -10.39
N GLU A 166 -14.87 7.56 -10.85
CA GLU A 166 -16.16 6.85 -10.78
C GLU A 166 -16.12 5.46 -11.45
N PRO A 167 -15.44 5.24 -12.60
CA PRO A 167 -15.30 3.90 -13.16
C PRO A 167 -14.58 2.92 -12.23
N GLY A 168 -13.48 3.34 -11.56
CA GLY A 168 -12.80 2.50 -10.56
C GLY A 168 -13.68 2.18 -9.35
N ARG A 169 -14.48 3.16 -8.89
CA ARG A 169 -15.49 2.94 -7.85
C ARG A 169 -16.51 1.88 -8.25
N GLU A 170 -17.08 1.99 -9.44
CA GLU A 170 -18.08 1.04 -9.95
C GLU A 170 -17.49 -0.37 -10.08
N GLN A 171 -16.25 -0.48 -10.59
CA GLN A 171 -15.54 -1.76 -10.71
C GLN A 171 -15.35 -2.47 -9.37
N LEU A 172 -15.15 -1.71 -8.28
CA LEU A 172 -15.01 -2.25 -6.93
C LEU A 172 -16.33 -2.37 -6.16
N GLY A 173 -17.47 -2.22 -6.84
CA GLY A 173 -18.81 -2.36 -6.26
C GLY A 173 -19.17 -1.23 -5.30
N GLY A 174 -18.58 -0.04 -5.48
CA GLY A 174 -18.95 1.18 -4.78
C GLY A 174 -18.38 1.36 -3.37
N SER A 175 -17.65 0.38 -2.83
CA SER A 175 -17.06 0.43 -1.49
C SER A 175 -15.87 -0.51 -1.37
N VAL A 176 -14.83 -0.06 -0.65
CA VAL A 176 -13.66 -0.87 -0.28
C VAL A 176 -13.48 -0.96 1.23
N TYR A 177 -14.09 -0.06 2.00
CA TYR A 177 -13.98 -0.03 3.44
C TYR A 177 -14.48 -1.34 4.05
N ASN A 178 -13.69 -1.88 4.96
CA ASN A 178 -14.01 -3.12 5.66
C ASN A 178 -14.17 -4.32 4.71
N THR A 179 -13.42 -4.33 3.62
CA THR A 179 -13.31 -5.46 2.69
C THR A 179 -11.85 -5.88 2.53
N LYS A 180 -11.61 -6.94 1.74
CA LYS A 180 -10.28 -7.38 1.31
C LYS A 180 -10.02 -7.08 -0.18
N LYS A 181 -10.74 -6.10 -0.74
CA LYS A 181 -10.64 -5.79 -2.17
C LYS A 181 -9.25 -5.31 -2.52
N TRP A 182 -8.74 -5.88 -3.60
CA TRP A 182 -7.48 -5.47 -4.19
C TRP A 182 -7.67 -4.09 -4.80
N ILE A 183 -6.61 -3.29 -4.73
CA ILE A 183 -6.55 -1.99 -5.41
C ILE A 183 -5.32 -1.94 -6.31
N GLY A 184 -5.40 -1.13 -7.36
CA GLY A 184 -4.35 -0.93 -8.35
C GLY A 184 -3.81 0.50 -8.37
N ALA A 185 -3.12 0.83 -9.46
CA ALA A 185 -2.53 2.15 -9.67
C ALA A 185 -3.59 3.26 -9.78
N THR A 186 -4.77 2.96 -10.32
CA THR A 186 -5.91 3.88 -10.46
C THR A 186 -6.39 4.39 -9.11
N GLU A 187 -6.64 3.50 -8.15
CA GLU A 187 -7.08 3.87 -6.80
C GLU A 187 -6.00 4.64 -6.03
N VAL A 188 -4.73 4.26 -6.17
CA VAL A 188 -3.60 5.01 -5.58
C VAL A 188 -3.56 6.43 -6.13
N VAL A 189 -3.71 6.60 -7.45
CA VAL A 189 -3.77 7.92 -8.09
C VAL A 189 -5.03 8.69 -7.71
N ALA A 190 -6.17 8.02 -7.51
CA ALA A 190 -7.39 8.67 -7.03
C ALA A 190 -7.18 9.31 -5.65
N MET A 191 -6.54 8.59 -4.72
CA MET A 191 -6.17 9.13 -3.40
C MET A 191 -5.17 10.30 -3.51
N LEU A 192 -4.13 10.18 -4.34
CA LEU A 192 -3.14 11.24 -4.54
C LEU A 192 -3.74 12.48 -5.23
N THR A 193 -4.72 12.28 -6.12
CA THR A 193 -5.47 13.35 -6.78
C THR A 193 -6.34 14.10 -5.79
N ALA A 194 -7.01 13.40 -4.87
CA ALA A 194 -7.76 14.04 -3.78
C ALA A 194 -6.86 14.88 -2.86
N LEU A 195 -5.61 14.44 -2.68
CA LEU A 195 -4.55 15.19 -2.02
C LEU A 195 -3.94 16.32 -2.87
N LYS A 196 -4.43 16.56 -4.10
CA LYS A 196 -3.87 17.54 -5.04
C LYS A 196 -2.38 17.33 -5.34
N ILE A 197 -1.91 16.09 -5.24
CA ILE A 197 -0.55 15.69 -5.59
C ILE A 197 -0.54 15.29 -7.07
N LYS A 198 0.29 15.97 -7.86
CA LYS A 198 0.41 15.69 -9.30
C LYS A 198 1.06 14.31 -9.49
N THR A 199 0.34 13.43 -10.17
CA THR A 199 0.79 12.08 -10.50
C THR A 199 0.56 11.75 -11.97
N LEU A 200 1.23 10.71 -12.45
CA LEU A 200 1.12 10.20 -13.81
C LEU A 200 1.05 8.68 -13.75
N ILE A 201 0.05 8.08 -14.40
CA ILE A 201 0.01 6.64 -14.66
C ILE A 201 0.60 6.41 -16.05
N LEU A 202 1.49 5.43 -16.14
CA LEU A 202 2.00 4.92 -17.40
C LEU A 202 1.66 3.44 -17.51
N ASP A 203 0.99 3.09 -18.60
CA ASP A 203 0.59 1.72 -18.88
C ASP A 203 1.50 1.10 -19.94
N PHE A 204 2.36 0.19 -19.50
CA PHE A 204 3.21 -0.65 -20.34
C PHE A 204 2.44 -1.92 -20.75
N HIS A 205 1.31 -1.75 -21.44
CA HIS A 205 0.32 -2.78 -21.76
C HIS A 205 0.82 -3.99 -22.57
N LYS A 206 2.03 -3.91 -23.15
CA LYS A 206 2.66 -5.03 -23.85
C LYS A 206 4.18 -4.96 -23.78
N PRO A 207 4.88 -6.10 -23.92
CA PRO A 207 6.34 -6.12 -24.02
C PRO A 207 6.84 -5.29 -25.20
N THR A 208 8.00 -4.66 -25.01
CA THR A 208 8.67 -3.82 -26.01
C THR A 208 10.03 -4.36 -26.44
N GLY A 209 10.45 -5.50 -25.89
CA GLY A 209 11.73 -6.15 -26.18
C GLY A 209 11.59 -7.64 -26.48
N SER A 210 12.71 -8.26 -26.85
CA SER A 210 12.77 -9.70 -27.12
C SER A 210 12.42 -10.53 -25.87
N LYS A 211 11.93 -11.75 -26.05
CA LYS A 211 11.57 -12.67 -24.97
C LYS A 211 10.58 -12.08 -23.94
N ASN A 212 9.62 -11.26 -24.40
CA ASN A 212 8.63 -10.60 -23.55
C ASN A 212 9.23 -9.66 -22.48
N THR A 213 10.35 -9.00 -22.79
CA THR A 213 10.94 -7.98 -21.91
C THR A 213 10.34 -6.59 -22.14
N HIS A 214 10.51 -5.67 -21.18
CA HIS A 214 9.98 -4.30 -21.23
C HIS A 214 11.10 -3.23 -21.20
N PRO A 215 12.03 -3.19 -22.17
CA PRO A 215 13.13 -2.22 -22.19
C PRO A 215 12.67 -0.76 -22.12
N GLU A 216 11.54 -0.41 -22.76
CA GLU A 216 10.98 0.96 -22.69
C GLU A 216 10.54 1.37 -21.28
N MET A 217 10.05 0.41 -20.46
CA MET A 217 9.73 0.68 -19.05
C MET A 217 11.00 0.99 -18.26
N PHE A 218 12.05 0.21 -18.47
CA PHE A 218 13.35 0.44 -17.82
C PHE A 218 13.98 1.76 -18.28
N HIS A 219 13.88 2.10 -19.56
CA HIS A 219 14.36 3.37 -20.09
C HIS A 219 13.61 4.55 -19.45
N TRP A 220 12.27 4.48 -19.38
CA TRP A 220 11.49 5.52 -18.71
C TRP A 220 11.85 5.67 -17.23
N LEU A 221 12.03 4.55 -16.50
CA LEU A 221 12.46 4.57 -15.11
C LEU A 221 13.84 5.20 -14.95
N TYR A 222 14.79 4.87 -15.83
CA TYR A 222 16.12 5.48 -15.84
C TYR A 222 16.01 6.99 -15.99
N GLU A 223 15.31 7.47 -17.03
CA GLU A 223 15.09 8.90 -17.27
C GLU A 223 14.38 9.61 -16.11
N HIS A 224 13.41 8.95 -15.47
CA HIS A 224 12.69 9.51 -14.32
C HIS A 224 13.62 9.78 -13.13
N PHE A 225 14.55 8.85 -12.86
CA PHE A 225 15.46 8.97 -11.72
C PHE A 225 16.76 9.72 -12.04
N SER A 226 17.24 9.69 -13.28
CA SER A 226 18.46 10.40 -13.72
C SER A 226 18.21 11.90 -13.93
N ASN A 227 17.04 12.30 -14.42
CA ASN A 227 16.71 13.70 -14.72
C ASN A 227 16.21 14.51 -13.51
N ARG A 228 16.26 13.96 -12.29
CA ARG A 228 16.01 14.78 -11.09
C ARG A 228 17.12 15.83 -10.99
N LYS A 229 16.77 17.09 -11.26
CA LYS A 229 17.62 18.22 -10.88
C LYS A 229 17.93 18.07 -9.38
N LYS A 230 19.22 17.90 -9.07
CA LYS A 230 19.75 17.88 -7.70
C LYS A 230 19.43 19.18 -6.99
#